data_AF-A0A0E3L3P4-F1
#
_entry.id   AF-A0A0E3L3P4-F1
#
_cell.length_a   1.000
_cell.length_b   1.000
_cell.length_c   1.000
_cell.angle_alpha   90.00
_cell.angle_beta   90.00
_cell.angle_gamma   90.00
#
_symmetry.space_group_name_H-M   'P 1'
#
loop_
_entity.id
_entity.type
_entity.pdbx_description
1 polymer ?
#
loop_
_entity_poly.entity_id
_entity_poly.type
_entity_poly.pdbx_seq_one_letter_code
_entity_poly.pdbx_strand_id
1 'polypeptide(L)'
;MLTREEILVTYEAGPEAVIVEIQGYEAIMEKQASHISELEERVRVLEARLNQNSQNSSKPPSTDVFCNEKPKPKGRHTSSGKKAGGQKGHPGKTFEMVENPD
;
A
#
# COMPACT_ATOMS: atom_id res chain seq x y z
N MET A 1 -11.85 29.73 -22.99
CA MET A 1 -12.99 30.43 -22.36
C MET A 1 -13.72 31.16 -23.46
N LEU A 2 -15.05 31.23 -23.40
CA LEU A 2 -15.80 32.01 -24.38
C LEU A 2 -15.29 33.44 -24.40
N THR A 3 -15.03 33.93 -25.61
CA THR A 3 -14.69 35.34 -25.81
C THR A 3 -15.96 36.18 -25.69
N ARG A 4 -15.78 37.45 -25.33
CA ARG A 4 -16.90 38.39 -25.21
C ARG A 4 -17.70 38.50 -26.51
N GLU A 5 -17.03 38.38 -27.66
CA GLU A 5 -17.66 38.45 -28.98
C GLU A 5 -18.59 37.25 -29.22
N GLU A 6 -18.15 36.03 -28.88
CA GLU A 6 -18.97 34.83 -28.98
C GLU A 6 -20.22 34.91 -28.08
N ILE A 7 -20.07 35.43 -26.85
CA ILE A 7 -21.20 35.63 -25.93
C ILE A 7 -22.24 36.60 -26.52
N LEU A 8 -21.77 37.69 -27.14
CA LEU A 8 -22.66 38.67 -27.76
C LEU A 8 -23.40 38.07 -28.96
N VAL A 9 -22.73 37.25 -29.76
CA VAL A 9 -23.36 36.53 -30.88
C VAL A 9 -24.46 35.58 -30.38
N THR A 10 -24.20 34.78 -29.33
CA THR A 10 -25.25 33.92 -28.74
C THR A 10 -26.40 34.75 -28.16
N TYR A 11 -26.10 35.87 -27.51
CA TYR A 11 -27.11 36.75 -26.94
C TYR A 11 -28.01 37.39 -28.02
N GLU A 12 -27.41 37.85 -29.13
CA GLU A 12 -28.14 38.40 -30.28
C GLU A 12 -28.98 37.34 -31.01
N ALA A 13 -28.56 36.08 -30.99
CA ALA A 13 -29.34 34.95 -31.53
C ALA A 13 -30.62 34.65 -30.72
N GLY A 14 -30.75 35.21 -29.52
CA GLY A 14 -31.94 35.16 -28.69
C GLY A 14 -31.85 34.20 -27.49
N PRO A 15 -32.91 34.17 -26.64
CA PRO A 15 -32.87 33.50 -25.35
C PRO A 15 -32.70 31.98 -25.46
N GLU A 16 -33.26 31.34 -26.49
CA GLU A 16 -33.13 29.89 -26.70
C GLU A 16 -31.68 29.46 -26.96
N ALA A 17 -30.92 30.27 -27.72
CA ALA A 17 -29.52 29.97 -28.00
C ALA A 17 -28.68 30.00 -26.71
N VAL A 18 -28.93 30.98 -25.84
CA VAL A 18 -28.26 31.11 -24.54
C VAL A 18 -28.61 29.93 -23.62
N ILE A 19 -29.86 29.50 -23.59
CA ILE A 19 -30.30 28.36 -22.78
C ILE A 19 -29.62 27.07 -23.22
N VAL A 20 -29.58 26.80 -24.53
CA VAL A 20 -28.92 25.60 -25.07
C VAL A 20 -27.43 25.58 -24.72
N GLU A 21 -26.77 26.73 -24.81
CA GLU A 21 -25.34 26.84 -24.50
C GLU A 21 -25.07 26.60 -23.00
N ILE A 22 -25.88 27.19 -22.11
CA ILE A 22 -25.79 26.96 -20.66
C ILE A 22 -26.03 25.49 -20.31
N GLN A 23 -27.09 24.88 -20.84
CA GLN A 23 -27.39 23.46 -20.61
C GLN A 23 -26.27 22.55 -21.11
N GLY A 24 -25.64 22.90 -22.24
CA GLY A 24 -24.45 22.22 -22.74
C GLY A 24 -23.29 22.27 -21.75
N TYR A 25 -23.04 23.43 -21.14
CA TYR A 25 -22.01 23.57 -20.11
C TYR A 25 -22.33 22.82 -18.83
N GLU A 26 -23.58 22.86 -18.37
CA GLU A 26 -24.02 22.08 -17.21
C GLU A 26 -23.77 20.59 -17.41
N ALA A 27 -24.15 20.04 -18.58
CA ALA A 27 -23.91 18.64 -18.91
C ALA A 27 -22.40 18.28 -18.95
N ILE A 28 -21.56 19.17 -19.47
CA ILE A 28 -20.10 18.98 -19.48
C ILE A 28 -19.56 19.02 -18.05
N MET A 29 -20.01 19.95 -17.22
CA MET A 29 -19.59 20.07 -15.82
C MET A 29 -19.98 18.84 -15.02
N GLU A 30 -21.20 18.33 -15.17
CA GLU A 30 -21.65 17.09 -14.52
C GLU A 30 -20.80 15.89 -14.93
N LYS A 31 -20.52 15.75 -16.24
CA LYS A 31 -19.66 14.68 -16.75
C LYS A 31 -18.24 14.77 -16.20
N GLN A 32 -17.69 15.98 -16.13
CA GLN A 32 -16.36 16.22 -15.57
C GLN A 32 -16.32 15.92 -14.07
N ALA A 33 -17.33 16.34 -13.30
CA ALA A 33 -17.42 16.06 -11.87
C ALA A 33 -17.49 14.55 -11.59
N SER A 34 -18.28 13.81 -12.38
CA SER A 34 -18.37 12.35 -12.29
C SER A 34 -17.01 11.68 -12.58
N HIS A 35 -16.33 12.11 -13.64
CA HIS A 35 -15.01 11.55 -14.00
C HIS A 35 -13.94 11.88 -12.95
N ILE A 36 -13.96 13.09 -12.38
CA ILE A 36 -13.07 13.47 -11.27
C ILE A 36 -13.30 12.54 -10.08
N SER A 37 -14.56 12.33 -9.69
CA SER A 37 -14.89 11.45 -8.56
C SER A 37 -14.42 10.00 -8.80
N GLU A 38 -14.56 9.47 -10.01
CA GLU A 38 -14.06 8.13 -10.36
C GLU A 38 -12.52 8.05 -10.27
N LEU A 39 -11.84 9.08 -10.76
CA LEU A 39 -10.38 9.16 -10.72
C LEU A 39 -9.86 9.30 -9.29
N GLU A 40 -10.50 10.13 -8.46
CA GLU A 40 -10.16 10.29 -7.05
C GLU A 40 -10.29 8.97 -6.29
N GLU A 41 -11.34 8.19 -6.54
CA GLU A 41 -11.52 6.88 -5.91
C GLU A 41 -10.44 5.89 -6.40
N ARG A 42 -10.13 5.88 -7.69
CA ARG A 42 -9.03 5.07 -8.23
C ARG A 42 -7.69 5.41 -7.60
N VAL A 43 -7.39 6.71 -7.49
CA VAL A 43 -6.15 7.19 -6.86
C VAL A 43 -6.11 6.76 -5.40
N ARG A 44 -7.20 6.96 -4.64
CA ARG A 44 -7.30 6.52 -3.24
C ARG A 44 -7.01 5.02 -3.09
N VAL A 45 -7.61 4.18 -3.94
CA VAL A 45 -7.39 2.72 -3.91
C VAL A 45 -5.93 2.37 -4.22
N LEU A 46 -5.30 3.03 -5.20
CA LEU A 46 -3.91 2.80 -5.56
C LEU A 46 -2.95 3.26 -4.47
N GLU A 47 -3.18 4.43 -3.89
CA GLU A 47 -2.40 4.94 -2.75
C GLU A 47 -2.54 4.02 -1.53
N ALA A 48 -3.75 3.53 -1.24
CA ALA A 48 -3.97 2.56 -0.18
C ALA A 48 -3.21 1.24 -0.42
N ARG A 49 -3.13 0.77 -1.68
CA ARG A 49 -2.34 -0.40 -2.04
C ARG A 49 -0.83 -0.16 -1.90
N LEU A 50 -0.34 1.00 -2.30
CA LEU A 50 1.08 1.37 -2.16
C LEU A 50 1.50 1.51 -0.69
N ASN A 51 0.60 2.00 0.16
CA ASN A 51 0.83 2.11 1.60
C ASN A 51 0.72 0.77 2.34
N GLN A 52 0.27 -0.32 1.70
CA GLN A 52 0.28 -1.64 2.32
C GLN A 52 1.69 -2.23 2.34
N ASN A 53 2.14 -2.66 3.52
CA ASN A 53 3.35 -3.43 3.74
C ASN A 53 3.05 -4.66 4.60
N SER A 54 4.02 -5.56 4.76
CA SER A 54 3.87 -6.75 5.63
C SER A 54 3.52 -6.43 7.09
N GLN A 55 3.80 -5.22 7.59
CA GLN A 55 3.50 -4.82 8.97
C GLN A 55 2.05 -4.37 9.18
N ASN A 56 1.40 -3.82 8.15
CA ASN A 56 0.04 -3.26 8.26
C ASN A 56 -1.03 -4.03 7.46
N SER A 57 -0.65 -5.06 6.69
CA SER A 57 -1.57 -5.79 5.81
C SER A 57 -2.04 -7.16 6.34
N SER A 58 -1.61 -7.56 7.55
CA SER A 58 -1.86 -8.91 8.13
C SER A 58 -1.42 -10.08 7.25
N LYS A 59 -0.76 -9.81 6.11
CA LYS A 59 -0.16 -10.80 5.22
C LYS A 59 1.16 -11.27 5.85
N PRO A 60 1.51 -12.57 5.72
CA PRO A 60 2.77 -13.04 6.25
C PRO A 60 3.94 -12.32 5.55
N PRO A 61 5.02 -12.01 6.27
CA PRO A 61 6.18 -11.28 5.74
C PRO A 61 6.89 -11.98 4.58
N SER A 62 6.56 -13.25 4.31
CA SER A 62 7.01 -13.99 3.12
C SER A 62 6.32 -13.57 1.82
N THR A 63 5.14 -12.95 1.88
CA THR A 63 4.34 -12.54 0.71
C THR A 63 4.70 -11.13 0.22
N ASP A 64 5.42 -10.36 1.03
CA ASP A 64 5.90 -9.03 0.68
C ASP A 64 7.19 -9.14 -0.15
N VAL A 65 7.02 -9.31 -1.46
CA VAL A 65 8.12 -9.45 -2.44
C VAL A 65 8.90 -8.13 -2.62
N PHE A 66 8.36 -7.00 -2.12
CA PHE A 66 8.99 -5.67 -2.21
C PHE A 66 9.79 -5.31 -0.97
N CYS A 67 9.55 -5.96 0.18
CA CYS A 67 10.44 -5.89 1.34
C CYS A 67 11.74 -6.66 1.10
N ASN A 68 12.62 -6.11 0.27
CA ASN A 68 14.01 -6.56 0.11
C ASN A 68 14.80 -6.43 1.43
N GLU A 69 14.31 -5.61 2.37
CA GLU A 69 14.89 -5.43 3.69
C GLU A 69 14.13 -6.22 4.74
N LYS A 70 14.22 -7.56 4.70
CA LYS A 70 13.86 -8.36 5.88
C LYS A 70 14.77 -7.90 7.02
N PRO A 71 14.24 -7.39 8.15
CA PRO A 71 15.08 -7.06 9.28
C PRO A 71 15.82 -8.33 9.67
N LYS A 72 17.16 -8.30 9.57
CA LYS A 72 18.01 -9.43 9.99
C LYS A 72 17.55 -9.81 11.40
N PRO A 73 17.23 -11.10 11.67
CA PRO A 73 16.86 -11.50 13.01
C PRO A 73 18.00 -11.07 13.93
N LYS A 74 17.78 -10.00 14.69
CA LYS A 74 18.70 -9.55 15.72
C LYS A 74 18.59 -10.61 16.81
N GLY A 75 19.46 -11.60 16.74
CA GLY A 75 19.69 -12.49 17.87
C GLY A 75 19.93 -11.60 19.08
N ARG A 76 18.99 -11.59 20.02
CA ARG A 76 19.09 -10.81 21.28
C ARG A 76 20.24 -11.30 22.18
N HIS A 77 20.98 -12.30 21.74
CA HIS A 77 22.03 -12.96 22.49
C HIS A 77 23.39 -12.66 21.86
N THR A 78 24.28 -11.99 22.60
CA THR A 78 25.71 -11.90 22.28
C THR A 78 26.34 -13.28 22.46
N SER A 79 27.21 -13.75 21.56
CA SER A 79 27.85 -15.07 21.74
C SER A 79 28.41 -15.21 23.16
N SER A 80 28.04 -16.27 23.87
CA SER A 80 28.39 -16.41 25.29
C SER A 80 29.89 -16.59 25.52
N GLY A 81 30.67 -16.82 24.46
CA GLY A 81 32.09 -17.17 24.51
C GLY A 81 32.39 -18.48 25.24
N LYS A 82 31.35 -19.18 25.74
CA LYS A 82 31.49 -20.42 26.49
C LYS A 82 31.76 -21.56 25.51
N LYS A 83 32.76 -22.39 25.84
CA LYS A 83 32.99 -23.65 25.12
C LYS A 83 31.74 -24.53 25.25
N ALA A 84 31.43 -25.29 24.19
CA ALA A 84 30.38 -26.29 24.24
C ALA A 84 30.67 -27.29 25.38
N GLY A 85 29.68 -27.53 26.24
CA GLY A 85 29.83 -28.42 27.40
C GLY A 85 29.08 -27.92 28.65
N GLY A 86 29.15 -28.71 29.72
CA GLY A 86 28.60 -28.34 31.04
C GLY A 86 29.37 -27.20 31.70
N GLN A 87 28.84 -26.64 32.79
CA GLN A 87 29.55 -25.59 33.53
C GLN A 87 30.84 -26.13 34.15
N LYS A 88 31.83 -25.25 34.39
CA LYS A 88 33.11 -25.63 34.99
C LYS A 88 32.88 -26.30 36.35
N GLY A 89 33.31 -27.55 36.48
CA GLY A 89 33.15 -28.34 37.71
C GLY A 89 31.93 -29.27 37.73
N HIS A 90 31.06 -29.23 36.72
CA HIS A 90 30.02 -30.26 36.60
C HIS A 90 30.62 -31.58 36.11
N PRO A 91 30.36 -32.70 36.82
CA PRO A 91 30.70 -34.01 36.31
C PRO A 91 29.87 -34.29 35.05
N GLY A 92 30.54 -34.61 33.95
CA GLY A 92 29.86 -35.07 32.74
C GLY A 92 29.21 -36.42 33.02
N LYS A 93 27.93 -36.57 32.66
CA LYS A 93 27.24 -37.85 32.69
C LYS A 93 26.88 -38.23 31.26
N THR A 94 27.76 -39.01 30.63
CA THR A 94 27.48 -39.63 29.34
C THR A 94 26.87 -41.00 29.61
N PHE A 95 25.81 -41.36 28.90
CA PHE A 95 25.31 -42.74 28.93
C PHE A 95 26.33 -43.66 28.25
N GLU A 96 26.61 -44.80 28.86
CA GLU A 96 27.41 -45.84 28.24
C GLU A 96 26.56 -46.59 27.20
N MET A 97 27.17 -46.97 26.09
CA MET A 97 26.52 -47.83 25.11
C MET A 97 26.30 -49.21 25.73
N VAL A 98 25.05 -49.62 25.86
CA VAL A 98 24.65 -50.94 26.33
C VAL A 98 24.35 -51.81 25.10
N GLU A 99 24.77 -53.08 25.11
CA GLU A 99 24.57 -53.99 23.97
C GLU A 99 23.09 -54.22 23.63
N ASN A 100 22.20 -54.16 24.63
CA ASN A 100 20.76 -54.27 24.44
C ASN A 100 20.03 -53.17 25.23
N PRO A 101 19.56 -52.10 24.55
CA PRO A 101 18.65 -51.13 25.15
C PRO A 101 17.21 -51.70 25.21
N ASP A 102 16.47 -51.34 26.25
CA ASP A 102 15.02 -51.63 26.38
C ASP A 102 14.17 -50.85 25.36
#